data_AF-A0A957J0H8-F1
#
_entry.id   AF-A0A957J0H8-F1
#
_cell.length_a   1.000
_cell.length_b   1.000
_cell.length_c   1.000
_cell.angle_alpha   90.00
_cell.angle_beta   90.00
_cell.angle_gamma   90.00
#
_symmetry.space_group_name_H-M   'P 1'
#
loop_
_entity.id
_entity.type
_entity.pdbx_description
1 polymer ?
#
loop_
_entity_poly.entity_id
_entity_poly.type
_entity_poly.pdbx_seq_one_letter_code
_entity_poly.pdbx_strand_id
1 'polypeptide(L)'
;LRRYDLYSDIRELTRCLRCNGTLQPVNKAAVLHLLEPKTKLYYDVFQQCQACGQVYWQGSHTPQIQAFLDGVRQEAGQMRRGAVGEAHTLTPFVG
;
A
#
# COMPACT_ATOMS: atom_id res chain seq x y z
N LEU A 1 14.30 -2.44 5.39
CA LEU A 1 12.91 -2.30 5.87
C LEU A 1 12.82 -2.35 7.40
N ARG A 2 13.36 -3.38 8.07
CA ARG A 2 13.35 -3.49 9.56
C ARG A 2 13.94 -2.31 10.34
N ARG A 3 15.10 -1.78 9.93
CA ARG A 3 15.78 -0.69 10.67
C ARG A 3 15.00 0.63 10.69
N TYR A 4 14.10 0.84 9.73
CA TYR A 4 13.39 2.11 9.52
C TYR A 4 11.86 1.99 9.70
N ASP A 5 11.35 0.87 10.23
CA ASP A 5 9.90 0.57 10.43
C ASP A 5 8.97 0.90 9.24
N LEU A 6 9.49 0.78 8.01
CA LEU A 6 8.79 1.17 6.77
C LEU A 6 7.62 0.27 6.40
N TYR A 7 7.34 -0.77 7.18
CA TYR A 7 6.24 -1.71 6.92
C TYR A 7 4.86 -1.05 7.09
N SER A 8 4.77 -0.04 7.97
CA SER A 8 3.54 0.73 8.20
C SER A 8 3.29 1.79 7.12
N ASP A 9 4.32 2.20 6.38
CA ASP A 9 4.26 3.22 5.32
C ASP A 9 3.95 2.65 3.92
N ILE A 10 3.71 1.34 3.82
CA ILE A 10 3.33 0.70 2.57
C ILE A 10 1.91 1.15 2.20
N ARG A 11 1.84 2.24 1.44
CA ARG A 11 0.60 2.77 0.85
C ARG A 11 0.52 2.37 -0.62
N GLU A 12 -0.38 1.43 -0.90
CA GLU A 12 -0.65 0.94 -2.26
C GLU A 12 -1.05 2.10 -3.18
N LEU A 13 -0.38 2.20 -4.33
CA LEU A 13 -0.78 3.04 -5.46
C LEU A 13 -1.06 4.52 -5.09
N THR A 14 -0.26 5.13 -4.21
CA THR A 14 -0.40 6.57 -3.86
C THR A 14 0.40 7.51 -4.76
N ARG A 15 1.26 6.95 -5.62
CA ARG A 15 2.18 7.67 -6.50
C ARG A 15 2.09 7.16 -7.93
N CYS A 16 2.21 8.08 -8.87
CA CYS A 16 2.20 7.76 -10.29
C CYS A 16 3.51 7.05 -10.69
N LEU A 17 3.37 5.91 -11.38
CA LEU A 17 4.52 5.14 -11.88
C LEU A 17 5.31 5.87 -13.00
N ARG A 18 4.72 6.88 -13.63
CA ARG A 18 5.35 7.65 -14.73
C ARG A 18 6.13 8.86 -14.23
N CYS A 19 5.56 9.65 -13.32
CA CYS A 19 6.12 10.94 -12.91
C CYS A 19 6.30 11.10 -11.40
N ASN A 20 5.98 10.08 -10.59
CA ASN A 20 5.99 10.11 -9.13
C ASN A 20 5.04 11.16 -8.50
N GLY A 21 4.12 11.75 -9.26
CA GLY A 21 3.10 12.66 -8.76
C GLY A 21 2.07 11.97 -7.86
N THR A 22 1.34 12.74 -7.05
CA THR A 22 0.28 12.23 -6.17
C THR A 22 -0.91 11.72 -6.98
N LEU A 23 -1.38 10.52 -6.64
CA LEU A 23 -2.63 9.96 -7.13
C LEU A 23 -3.79 10.40 -6.23
N GLN A 24 -4.93 10.73 -6.83
CA GLN A 24 -6.16 11.10 -6.12
C GLN A 24 -7.34 10.30 -6.66
N PRO A 25 -8.30 9.88 -5.81
CA PRO A 25 -9.55 9.29 -6.26
C PRO A 25 -10.28 10.23 -7.22
N VAL A 26 -10.79 9.69 -8.32
CA VAL A 26 -11.54 10.46 -9.32
C VAL A 26 -12.83 9.74 -9.67
N ASN A 27 -13.90 10.51 -9.86
CA ASN A 27 -15.17 9.95 -10.29
C ASN A 27 -15.04 9.39 -11.71
N LYS A 28 -15.58 8.20 -11.94
CA LYS A 28 -15.67 7.56 -13.27
C LYS A 28 -16.18 8.53 -14.34
N ALA A 29 -17.19 9.34 -14.02
CA ALA A 29 -17.76 10.32 -14.94
C ALA A 29 -16.70 11.33 -15.47
N ALA A 30 -15.76 11.74 -14.62
CA ALA A 30 -14.73 12.70 -14.99
C ALA A 30 -13.65 12.08 -15.90
N VAL A 31 -13.40 10.77 -15.81
CA VAL A 31 -12.38 10.08 -16.62
C VAL A 31 -12.96 9.22 -17.74
N LEU A 32 -14.29 9.11 -17.86
CA LEU A 32 -14.99 8.28 -18.84
C LEU A 32 -14.49 8.45 -20.28
N HIS A 33 -14.06 9.65 -20.64
CA HIS A 33 -13.55 9.99 -21.97
C HIS A 33 -12.14 9.44 -22.24
N LEU A 34 -11.36 9.15 -21.20
CA LEU A 34 -10.00 8.59 -21.27
C LEU A 34 -9.97 7.06 -21.15
N LEU A 35 -11.09 6.45 -20.77
CA LEU A 35 -11.17 5.00 -20.52
C LEU A 35 -11.47 4.23 -21.79
N GLU A 36 -10.87 3.04 -21.92
CA GLU A 36 -11.26 2.07 -22.94
C GLU A 36 -12.64 1.45 -22.65
N PRO A 37 -13.40 1.01 -23.67
CA PRO A 37 -14.77 0.52 -23.49
C PRO A 37 -14.92 -0.61 -22.47
N LYS A 38 -13.99 -1.57 -22.44
CA LYS A 38 -14.00 -2.67 -21.45
C LYS A 38 -13.73 -2.16 -20.04
N THR A 39 -12.84 -1.20 -19.88
CA THR A 39 -12.52 -0.59 -18.58
C THR A 39 -13.71 0.16 -18.00
N LYS A 40 -14.50 0.82 -18.86
CA LYS A 40 -15.77 1.45 -18.45
C LYS A 40 -16.79 0.44 -17.95
N LEU A 41 -16.77 -0.80 -18.45
CA LEU A 41 -17.78 -1.81 -18.13
C LEU A 41 -17.50 -2.50 -16.79
N TYR A 42 -16.22 -2.77 -16.50
CA TYR A 42 -15.83 -3.67 -15.40
C TYR A 42 -15.26 -2.98 -14.16
N TYR A 43 -14.98 -1.67 -14.21
CA TYR A 43 -14.33 -0.96 -13.10
C TYR A 43 -15.04 0.35 -12.75
N ASP A 44 -15.11 0.63 -11.45
CA ASP A 44 -15.75 1.83 -10.90
C ASP A 44 -14.82 2.68 -10.01
N VAL A 45 -13.70 2.11 -9.56
CA VAL A 45 -12.72 2.81 -8.70
C VAL A 45 -11.53 3.26 -9.55
N PHE A 46 -11.39 4.58 -9.68
CA PHE A 46 -10.32 5.21 -10.46
C PHE A 46 -9.50 6.17 -9.62
N GLN A 47 -8.22 6.26 -9.94
CA GLN A 47 -7.33 7.30 -9.43
C GLN A 47 -6.64 8.00 -10.59
N GLN A 48 -6.44 9.31 -10.47
CA GLN A 48 -5.75 10.11 -11.48
C GLN A 48 -4.56 10.86 -10.87
N CYS A 49 -3.46 10.88 -11.60
CA CYS A 49 -2.32 11.69 -11.25
C CYS A 49 -2.60 13.18 -11.48
N GLN A 50 -2.39 13.99 -10.45
CA GLN A 50 -2.59 15.43 -10.51
C GLN A 50 -1.50 16.16 -11.33
N ALA A 51 -0.36 15.51 -11.61
CA ALA A 51 0.75 16.12 -12.33
C ALA A 51 0.73 15.82 -13.84
N CYS A 52 0.41 14.58 -14.24
CA CYS A 52 0.46 14.15 -15.64
C CYS A 52 -0.88 13.65 -16.20
N GLY A 53 -1.94 13.60 -15.39
CA GLY A 53 -3.27 13.17 -15.83
C GLY A 53 -3.44 11.67 -16.05
N GLN A 54 -2.39 10.86 -15.82
CA GLN A 54 -2.46 9.40 -15.97
C GLN A 54 -3.54 8.81 -15.05
N VAL A 55 -4.44 8.03 -15.62
CA VAL A 55 -5.51 7.33 -14.90
C VAL A 55 -5.09 5.89 -14.60
N TYR A 56 -5.37 5.44 -13.38
CA TYR A 56 -5.14 4.11 -12.86
C TYR A 56 -6.45 3.54 -12.30
N TRP A 57 -6.60 2.22 -12.37
CA TRP A 57 -7.74 1.47 -11.81
C TRP A 57 -7.22 0.16 -11.20
N GLN A 58 -7.98 -0.40 -10.25
CA GLN A 58 -7.63 -1.70 -9.68
C GLN A 58 -7.96 -2.81 -10.69
N GLY A 59 -6.96 -3.24 -11.46
CA GLY A 59 -7.09 -4.33 -12.42
C GLY A 59 -7.07 -5.72 -11.76
N SER A 60 -7.17 -6.77 -12.59
CA SER A 60 -7.09 -8.19 -12.17
C SER A 60 -5.74 -8.63 -11.59
N HIS A 61 -4.71 -7.78 -11.63
CA HIS A 61 -3.39 -8.02 -11.00
C HIS A 61 -3.31 -7.57 -9.53
N THR A 62 -4.29 -6.79 -9.07
CA THR A 62 -4.39 -6.33 -7.67
C THR A 62 -4.40 -7.48 -6.66
N PRO A 63 -5.09 -8.63 -6.89
CA PRO A 63 -5.11 -9.72 -5.91
C PRO A 63 -3.74 -10.35 -5.65
N GLN A 64 -2.91 -10.50 -6.69
CA GLN A 64 -1.58 -11.10 -6.55
C GLN A 64 -0.61 -10.17 -5.82
N ILE A 65 -0.67 -8.87 -6.14
CA ILE A 65 0.11 -7.85 -5.45
C ILE A 65 -0.36 -7.74 -3.99
N GLN A 66 -1.67 -7.78 -3.74
CA GLN A 66 -2.23 -7.74 -2.39
C GLN A 66 -1.76 -8.93 -1.56
N ALA A 67 -1.84 -10.15 -2.11
CA ALA A 67 -1.38 -11.35 -1.43
C ALA A 67 0.12 -11.29 -1.07
N PHE A 68 0.95 -10.74 -1.97
CA PHE A 68 2.36 -10.51 -1.68
C PHE A 68 2.55 -9.48 -0.57
N LEU A 69 1.85 -8.34 -0.63
CA LEU A 69 1.93 -7.28 0.39
C LEU A 69 1.46 -7.77 1.76
N ASP A 70 0.41 -8.57 1.80
CA ASP A 70 -0.11 -9.16 3.03
C ASP A 70 0.89 -10.15 3.64
N GLY A 71 1.59 -10.94 2.82
CA GLY A 71 2.70 -11.78 3.27
C GLY A 71 3.82 -10.97 3.93
N VAL A 72 4.25 -9.89 3.28
CA VAL A 72 5.29 -8.98 3.81
C VAL A 72 4.84 -8.30 5.12
N ARG A 73 3.56 -7.90 5.23
CA ARG A 73 2.99 -7.33 6.46
C ARG A 73 2.91 -8.36 7.59
N GLN A 74 2.54 -9.60 7.30
CA GLN A 74 2.46 -10.67 8.31
C GLN A 74 3.83 -11.07 8.84
N GLU A 75 4.86 -11.15 7.99
CA GLU A 75 6.24 -11.36 8.42
C GLU A 75 6.69 -10.26 9.41
N ALA A 76 6.36 -9.00 9.13
CA ALA A 76 6.65 -7.89 10.04
C ALA A 76 5.90 -8.03 11.39
N GLY A 77 4.66 -8.50 11.38
CA GLY A 77 3.85 -8.74 12.58
C GLY A 77 4.31 -9.93 13.44
N GLN A 78 4.83 -11.00 12.83
CA GLN A 78 5.37 -12.16 13.54
C GLN A 78 6.71 -11.83 14.23
N MET A 79 7.55 -11.01 13.61
CA MET A 79 8.83 -10.58 14.17
C MET A 79 8.68 -9.67 15.40
N ARG A 80 7.63 -8.85 15.46
CA ARG A 80 7.31 -8.04 16.65
C ARG A 80 6.90 -8.88 17.87
N ARG A 81 6.25 -10.04 17.66
CA ARG A 81 5.87 -10.96 18.76
C ARG A 81 7.05 -11.75 19.32
N GLY A 82 8.11 -11.95 18.54
CA GLY A 82 9.35 -12.60 18.98
C GLY A 82 10.25 -11.74 19.90
N ALA A 83 9.96 -10.44 20.06
CA ALA A 83 10.73 -9.53 20.91
C ALA A 83 10.15 -9.39 22.35
N VAL A 84 9.05 -10.06 22.69
CA VAL A 84 8.43 -10.03 24.03
C VAL A 84 8.92 -11.20 24.92
N GLY A 85 10.02 -11.86 24.52
CA GLY A 85 10.54 -13.05 25.20
C GLY A 85 11.91 -12.84 25.80
N GLU A 86 12.12 -11.81 26.63
CA GLU A 86 13.25 -11.78 27.59
C GLU A 86 12.99 -10.67 28.63
N ALA A 87 12.05 -10.93 29.54
CA ALA A 87 12.02 -10.23 30.82
C ALA A 87 13.23 -10.71 31.63
N HIS A 88 14.39 -10.08 31.42
CA HIS A 88 15.52 -10.18 32.32
C HIS A 88 15.11 -9.51 33.63
N THR A 89 14.88 -10.36 34.62
CA THR A 89 14.55 -10.01 36.00
C THR A 89 15.51 -8.93 36.51
N LEU A 90 15.01 -7.70 36.69
CA LEU A 90 15.76 -6.68 37.43
C LEU A 90 15.80 -7.11 38.90
N THR A 91 16.92 -7.70 39.30
CA THR A 91 17.24 -7.93 40.72
C THR A 91 17.50 -6.58 41.38
N PRO A 92 16.95 -6.28 42.57
CA PRO A 92 17.16 -4.99 43.20
C PRO A 92 18.60 -4.90 43.73
N PHE A 93 19.31 -3.84 43.34
CA PHE A 93 20.60 -3.48 43.94
C PHE A 93 20.33 -2.83 45.29
N VAL A 94 20.70 -3.51 46.38
CA VAL A 94 20.71 -2.96 47.73
C VAL A 94 22.10 -2.37 47.95
N GLY A 95 22.18 -1.06 48.16
CA GLY A 95 23.41 -0.33 48.46
C GLY A 95 23.08 1.05 49.01
#